data_AF-A0A2S9FQ69-F1
#
_entry.id   AF-A0A2S9FQ69-F1
#
_cell.length_a   1.000
_cell.length_b   1.000
_cell.length_c   1.000
_cell.angle_alpha   90.00
_cell.angle_beta   90.00
_cell.angle_gamma   90.00
#
_symmetry.space_group_name_H-M   'P 1'
#
loop_
_entity.id
_entity.type
_entity.pdbx_description
1 polymer ?
#
loop_
_entity_poly.entity_id
_entity_poly.type
_entity_poly.pdbx_seq_one_letter_code
_entity_poly.pdbx_strand_id
1 'polypeptide(L)'
;SGIINRNLATAAQQLGIGMMLGSQRVMIDDPAAAVSFDVRQVGHHRRLYLRQTDVADQQDVRGDLAAALDRVGADGLAVHTNPLQEAMQHNGDTDFSGSMERLRA
;
A
#
# COMPACT_ATOMS: atom_id res chain seq x y z
N SER A 1 -14.00 3.67 -7.68
CA SER A 1 -14.46 2.29 -8.00
C SER A 1 -13.34 1.30 -7.70
N GLY A 2 -13.61 0.17 -7.04
CA GLY A 2 -12.60 -0.85 -6.66
C GLY A 2 -12.61 -2.12 -7.52
N ILE A 3 -13.13 -2.05 -8.75
CA ILE A 3 -13.40 -3.23 -9.60
C ILE A 3 -12.13 -4.04 -9.86
N ILE A 4 -11.02 -3.39 -10.23
CA ILE A 4 -9.76 -4.09 -10.54
C ILE A 4 -9.24 -4.85 -9.32
N ASN A 5 -9.12 -4.17 -8.17
CA ASN A 5 -8.65 -4.78 -6.93
C ASN A 5 -9.55 -5.95 -6.50
N ARG A 6 -10.87 -5.81 -6.63
CA ARG A 6 -11.81 -6.92 -6.32
C ARG A 6 -11.62 -8.11 -7.25
N ASN A 7 -11.49 -7.89 -8.56
CA ASN A 7 -11.29 -9.00 -9.51
C ASN A 7 -9.98 -9.74 -9.24
N LEU A 8 -8.89 -9.01 -8.98
CA LEU A 8 -7.61 -9.59 -8.61
C LEU A 8 -7.70 -10.36 -7.28
N ALA A 9 -8.39 -9.81 -6.29
CA ALA A 9 -8.61 -10.47 -5.00
C ALA A 9 -9.44 -11.75 -5.15
N THR A 10 -10.47 -11.76 -6.01
CA THR A 10 -11.27 -12.96 -6.31
C THR A 10 -10.41 -14.05 -6.93
N ALA A 11 -9.60 -13.70 -7.94
CA ALA A 11 -8.71 -14.64 -8.59
C ALA A 11 -7.64 -15.18 -7.62
N ALA A 12 -7.04 -14.31 -6.81
CA ALA A 12 -6.06 -14.70 -5.80
C ALA A 12 -6.65 -15.68 -4.77
N GLN A 13 -7.87 -15.42 -4.31
CA GLN A 13 -8.60 -16.30 -3.39
C GLN A 13 -8.88 -17.68 -4.01
N GLN A 14 -9.40 -17.71 -5.25
CA GLN A 14 -9.71 -18.97 -5.96
C GLN A 14 -8.47 -19.83 -6.21
N LEU A 15 -7.33 -19.19 -6.49
CA LEU A 15 -6.05 -19.86 -6.74
C LEU A 15 -5.27 -20.15 -5.45
N GLY A 16 -5.71 -19.60 -4.32
CA GLY A 16 -5.04 -19.75 -3.03
C GLY A 16 -3.67 -19.06 -2.95
N ILE A 17 -3.46 -17.98 -3.71
CA ILE A 17 -2.22 -17.18 -3.73
C ILE A 17 -2.39 -15.85 -2.98
N GLY A 18 -1.28 -15.24 -2.57
CA GLY A 18 -1.29 -13.91 -1.95
C GLY A 18 -1.51 -12.79 -2.96
N MET A 19 -1.92 -11.62 -2.47
CA MET A 19 -2.08 -10.41 -3.28
C MET A 19 -1.45 -9.21 -2.58
N MET A 20 -0.75 -8.38 -3.37
CA MET A 20 -0.32 -7.04 -2.95
C MET A 20 -1.29 -6.00 -3.49
N LEU A 21 -1.68 -5.03 -2.67
CA LEU A 21 -2.39 -3.85 -3.12
C LEU A 21 -1.42 -2.83 -3.73
N GLY A 22 -1.97 -1.89 -4.51
CA GLY A 22 -1.23 -0.69 -4.98
C GLY A 22 -0.83 0.22 -3.81
N SER A 23 -0.25 1.39 -4.07
CA SER A 23 0.08 2.33 -2.98
C SER A 23 -1.17 2.82 -2.24
N GLN A 24 -1.12 2.87 -0.91
CA GLN A 24 -2.18 3.44 -0.07
C GLN A 24 -2.02 4.94 0.18
N ARG A 25 -1.04 5.61 -0.42
CA ARG A 25 -0.85 7.06 -0.21
C ARG A 25 -2.12 7.86 -0.52
N VAL A 26 -2.78 7.54 -1.64
CA VAL A 26 -4.08 8.14 -2.00
C VAL A 26 -5.19 7.84 -0.99
N MET A 27 -5.12 6.73 -0.25
CA MET A 27 -6.10 6.40 0.78
C MET A 27 -5.90 7.21 2.06
N ILE A 28 -4.65 7.58 2.36
CA ILE A 28 -4.30 8.46 3.48
C ILE A 28 -4.74 9.90 3.13
N ASP A 29 -4.47 10.35 1.91
CA ASP A 29 -4.80 11.71 1.46
C ASP A 29 -6.30 11.91 1.16
N ASP A 30 -6.99 10.89 0.66
CA ASP A 30 -8.42 10.92 0.29
C ASP A 30 -9.19 9.71 0.87
N PRO A 31 -9.99 9.93 1.94
CA PRO A 31 -10.82 8.87 2.53
C PRO A 31 -11.82 8.25 1.55
N ALA A 32 -12.25 8.95 0.50
CA ALA A 32 -13.15 8.39 -0.52
C ALA A 32 -12.44 7.35 -1.39
N ALA A 33 -11.11 7.44 -1.54
CA ALA A 33 -10.32 6.46 -2.28
C ALA A 33 -10.22 5.12 -1.53
N ALA A 34 -10.43 5.10 -0.21
CA ALA A 34 -10.33 3.91 0.63
C ALA A 34 -11.23 2.75 0.17
N VAL A 35 -12.43 3.07 -0.34
CA VAL A 35 -13.38 2.06 -0.86
C VAL A 35 -12.82 1.25 -2.03
N SER A 36 -11.80 1.75 -2.72
CA SER A 36 -11.14 1.04 -3.82
C SER A 36 -10.17 -0.05 -3.35
N PHE A 37 -9.75 -0.01 -2.07
CA PHE A 37 -8.84 -0.96 -1.45
C PHE A 37 -9.54 -1.97 -0.53
N ASP A 38 -10.82 -1.74 -0.22
CA ASP A 38 -11.66 -2.62 0.61
C ASP A 38 -12.01 -3.93 -0.15
N VAL A 39 -11.05 -4.87 -0.22
CA VAL A 39 -11.19 -6.17 -0.91
C VAL A 39 -11.38 -7.37 0.03
N ARG A 40 -11.41 -7.14 1.35
CA ARG A 40 -11.54 -8.20 2.36
C ARG A 40 -12.87 -8.97 2.27
N GLN A 41 -13.93 -8.34 1.74
CA GLN A 41 -15.22 -9.00 1.55
C GLN A 41 -15.19 -10.14 0.52
N VAL A 42 -14.15 -10.20 -0.32
CA VAL A 42 -14.03 -11.20 -1.40
C VAL A 42 -13.57 -12.57 -0.88
N GLY A 43 -13.09 -12.65 0.36
CA GLY A 43 -12.79 -13.92 1.01
C GLY A 43 -11.88 -13.77 2.23
N HIS A 44 -11.77 -14.85 3.00
CA HIS A 44 -10.74 -15.00 4.03
C HIS A 44 -9.37 -15.13 3.35
N HIS A 45 -8.83 -13.99 2.89
CA HIS A 45 -7.53 -13.92 2.27
C HIS A 45 -6.49 -14.49 3.23
N ARG A 46 -5.68 -15.42 2.76
CA ARG A 46 -4.62 -16.01 3.60
C ARG A 46 -3.45 -15.05 3.81
N ARG A 47 -3.19 -14.12 2.87
CA ARG A 47 -2.07 -13.14 2.87
C ARG A 47 -2.37 -11.92 1.97
N LEU A 48 -2.88 -10.83 2.53
CA LEU A 48 -2.99 -9.52 1.87
C LEU A 48 -1.81 -8.63 2.30
N TYR A 49 -1.06 -8.08 1.35
CA TYR A 49 0.07 -7.20 1.64
C TYR A 49 -0.22 -5.77 1.17
N LEU A 50 0.10 -4.78 1.99
CA LEU A 50 -0.04 -3.37 1.63
C LEU A 50 1.24 -2.79 1.08
N ARG A 51 1.13 -1.79 0.22
CA ARG A 51 2.27 -1.10 -0.38
C ARG A 51 2.30 0.34 0.12
N GLN A 52 3.37 0.70 0.83
CA GLN A 52 3.68 2.10 1.11
C GLN A 52 4.74 2.58 0.13
N THR A 53 4.50 3.74 -0.47
CA THR A 53 5.48 4.47 -1.28
C THR A 53 6.09 5.53 -0.40
N ASP A 54 7.42 5.58 -0.45
CA ASP A 54 8.24 6.71 -0.07
C ASP A 54 8.50 6.87 1.41
N VAL A 55 9.76 6.61 1.73
CA VAL A 55 10.32 6.89 3.04
C VAL A 55 10.61 8.39 3.18
N ALA A 56 10.46 9.19 2.13
CA ALA A 56 10.82 10.61 2.14
C ALA A 56 9.89 11.50 3.01
N ASP A 57 8.63 11.11 3.20
CA ASP A 57 7.60 11.99 3.80
C ASP A 57 7.08 11.50 5.18
N GLN A 58 7.92 10.83 5.95
CA GLN A 58 7.49 10.04 7.13
C GLN A 58 7.44 10.77 8.48
N GLN A 59 7.33 12.10 8.54
CA GLN A 59 7.30 12.78 9.84
C GLN A 59 5.99 12.56 10.64
N ASP A 60 4.93 11.96 10.09
CA ASP A 60 3.71 11.63 10.88
C ASP A 60 2.90 10.38 10.44
N VAL A 61 3.43 9.55 9.53
CA VAL A 61 2.63 8.54 8.80
C VAL A 61 2.37 7.24 9.59
N ARG A 62 2.99 7.03 10.76
CA ARG A 62 2.90 5.75 11.49
C ARG A 62 1.48 5.40 11.94
N GLY A 63 0.76 6.39 12.48
CA GLY A 63 -0.62 6.21 12.93
C GLY A 63 -1.55 5.86 11.76
N ASP A 64 -1.41 6.58 10.66
CA ASP A 64 -2.21 6.39 9.45
C ASP A 64 -1.91 5.06 8.77
N LEU A 65 -0.66 4.60 8.84
CA LEU A 65 -0.24 3.31 8.29
C LEU A 65 -0.87 2.13 9.03
N ALA A 66 -0.87 2.14 10.36
CA ALA A 66 -1.51 1.09 11.14
C ALA A 66 -3.02 1.04 10.87
N ALA A 67 -3.69 2.20 10.85
CA ALA A 67 -5.10 2.29 10.51
C ALA A 67 -5.40 1.81 9.08
N ALA A 68 -4.53 2.12 8.11
CA ALA A 68 -4.61 1.62 6.75
C ALA A 68 -4.49 0.09 6.69
N LEU A 69 -3.56 -0.49 7.47
CA LEU A 69 -3.36 -1.94 7.60
C LEU A 69 -4.58 -2.64 8.15
N ASP A 70 -5.14 -2.11 9.23
CA ASP A 70 -6.32 -2.67 9.87
C ASP A 70 -7.55 -2.57 8.97
N ARG A 71 -7.72 -1.43 8.28
CA ARG A 71 -8.89 -1.18 7.42
C ARG A 71 -9.03 -2.24 6.33
N VAL A 72 -7.95 -2.52 5.61
CA VAL A 72 -7.98 -3.54 4.54
C VAL A 72 -7.81 -4.96 5.09
N GLY A 73 -7.42 -5.08 6.36
CA GLY A 73 -7.09 -6.32 7.05
C GLY A 73 -5.94 -7.05 6.38
N ALA A 74 -4.81 -6.35 6.25
CA ALA A 74 -3.58 -6.91 5.69
C ALA A 74 -2.82 -7.77 6.70
N ASP A 75 -2.12 -8.78 6.18
CA ASP A 75 -1.25 -9.69 6.93
C ASP A 75 0.22 -9.23 6.93
N GLY A 76 0.56 -8.23 6.12
CA GLY A 76 1.91 -7.69 6.05
C GLY A 76 2.03 -6.38 5.30
N LEU A 77 3.19 -5.74 5.44
CA LEU A 77 3.56 -4.49 4.80
C LEU A 77 4.73 -4.72 3.84
N ALA A 78 4.54 -4.30 2.59
CA ALA A 78 5.59 -4.15 1.60
C ALA A 78 5.95 -2.65 1.49
N VAL A 79 7.20 -2.33 1.82
CA VAL A 79 7.80 -1.03 1.53
C VAL A 79 8.64 -1.20 0.27
N HIS A 80 8.37 -0.40 -0.75
CA HIS A 80 9.10 -0.47 -2.01
C HIS A 80 9.89 0.81 -2.23
N THR A 81 11.01 0.68 -2.92
CA THR A 81 11.84 1.81 -3.34
C THR A 81 11.83 1.90 -4.85
N ASN A 82 11.65 3.09 -5.39
CA ASN A 82 11.53 3.34 -6.82
C ASN A 82 12.37 4.56 -7.28
N PRO A 83 13.64 4.72 -6.83
CA PRO A 83 14.41 5.96 -7.06
C PRO A 83 14.58 6.33 -8.54
N LEU A 84 14.75 5.34 -9.41
CA LEU A 84 14.83 5.60 -10.85
C LEU A 84 13.48 6.09 -11.42
N GLN A 85 12.36 5.57 -10.93
CA GLN A 85 11.04 6.01 -11.38
C GLN A 85 10.80 7.46 -10.95
N GLU A 86 11.10 7.80 -9.70
CA GLU A 86 10.95 9.15 -9.18
C GLU A 86 11.86 10.14 -9.92
N ALA A 87 13.11 9.79 -10.19
CA ALA A 87 14.04 10.65 -10.93
C ALA A 87 13.58 10.97 -12.37
N MET A 88 12.75 10.11 -12.98
CA MET A 88 12.19 10.34 -14.31
C MET A 88 10.81 11.03 -14.28
N GLN A 89 10.12 11.04 -13.13
CA GLN A 89 8.78 11.59 -12.99
C GLN A 89 8.86 13.11 -12.83
N HIS A 90 7.97 13.87 -13.50
CA HIS A 90 8.00 15.34 -13.52
C HIS A 90 8.02 15.98 -12.12
N ASN A 91 7.34 15.36 -11.16
CA ASN A 91 7.29 15.77 -9.75
C ASN A 91 7.65 14.58 -8.83
N GLY A 92 8.62 13.76 -9.25
CA GLY A 92 9.04 12.64 -8.43
C GLY A 92 9.90 13.07 -7.25
N ASP A 93 9.78 12.35 -6.14
CA ASP A 93 10.60 12.57 -4.96
C ASP A 93 11.96 11.90 -5.12
N THR A 94 13.03 12.69 -5.19
CA THR A 94 14.38 12.18 -5.45
C THR A 94 15.22 12.04 -4.18
N ASP A 95 14.72 12.44 -3.01
CA ASP A 95 15.46 12.32 -1.76
C ASP A 95 15.15 11.02 -1.02
N PHE A 96 15.99 10.01 -1.28
CA PHE A 96 15.95 8.73 -0.57
C PHE A 96 16.93 8.67 0.63
N SER A 97 17.58 9.77 1.00
CA SER A 97 18.53 9.79 2.11
C SER A 97 17.84 9.44 3.44
N GLY A 98 18.53 8.71 4.32
CA GLY A 98 17.99 8.27 5.62
C GLY A 98 16.85 7.24 5.57
N SER A 99 16.48 6.71 4.40
CA SER A 99 15.33 5.80 4.25
C SER A 99 15.44 4.53 5.09
N MET A 100 16.63 3.94 5.17
CA MET A 100 16.85 2.72 5.96
C MET A 100 16.73 2.96 7.46
N GLU A 101 17.10 4.15 7.93
CA GLU A 101 17.01 4.51 9.34
C GLU A 101 15.55 4.71 9.74
N ARG A 102 14.79 5.44 8.91
CA ARG A 102 13.35 5.66 9.12
C ARG A 102 12.53 4.37 9.06
N LEU A 103 12.89 3.43 8.19
CA LEU A 103 12.25 2.11 8.13
C LEU A 103 12.50 1.25 9.39
N ARG A 104 13.65 1.41 10.04
CA ARG A 104 14.03 0.63 11.23
C ARG A 104 13.47 1.20 12.53
N ALA A 105 13.36 2.51 12.61
CA ALA A 105 12.82 3.22 13.77
C ALA A 105 11.36 2.83 13.99
#